data_AF-A0A350M840-F1
#
_entry.id   AF-A0A350M840-F1
#
_cell.length_a   1.000
_cell.length_b   1.000
_cell.length_c   1.000
_cell.angle_alpha   90.00
_cell.angle_beta   90.00
_cell.angle_gamma   90.00
#
_symmetry.space_group_name_H-M   'P 1'
#
loop_
_entity.id
_entity.type
_entity.pdbx_description
1 polymer ?
#
loop_
_entity_poly.entity_id
_entity_poly.type
_entity_poly.pdbx_seq_one_letter_code
_entity_poly.pdbx_strand_id
1 'polypeptide(L)'
;MKHKIVLIMMVVAMSLLAVQPVAAGATTANGWYEGEEIYYILGGIEDVTQRGENDLYLIGGDRAFQANVAEFIPGEAGYSPHWNVNVVHTAPGVTLADILASPFVSAHYPEALFDDVEDILDAQAAGLITIDHPGVVVLCPVISKKGAEAPGNTELSEEFPPFPDAF
;
A
#
# COMPACT_ATOMS: atom_id res chain seq x y z
N MET A 1 38.14 -45.81 -25.15
CA MET A 1 36.77 -45.96 -24.58
C MET A 1 36.57 -45.27 -23.23
N LYS A 2 37.53 -45.30 -22.29
CA LYS A 2 37.37 -44.70 -20.94
C LYS A 2 37.24 -43.16 -20.92
N HIS A 3 37.85 -42.43 -21.87
CA HIS A 3 37.77 -40.96 -21.91
C HIS A 3 36.44 -40.40 -22.43
N LYS A 4 35.66 -41.18 -23.20
CA LYS A 4 34.33 -40.73 -23.69
C LYS A 4 33.25 -40.84 -22.60
N ILE A 5 33.46 -41.69 -21.59
CA ILE A 5 32.49 -41.91 -20.50
C ILE A 5 32.61 -40.82 -19.43
N VAL A 6 33.83 -40.33 -19.13
CA VAL A 6 34.06 -39.25 -18.16
C VAL A 6 33.48 -37.92 -18.64
N LEU A 7 33.55 -37.63 -19.95
CA LEU A 7 33.03 -36.37 -20.50
C LEU A 7 31.48 -36.32 -20.50
N ILE A 8 30.81 -37.46 -20.67
CA ILE A 8 29.34 -37.53 -20.67
C ILE A 8 28.78 -37.41 -19.24
N MET A 9 29.44 -37.97 -18.23
CA MET A 9 29.04 -37.79 -16.83
C MET A 9 29.17 -36.34 -16.34
N MET A 10 30.15 -35.58 -16.85
CA MET A 10 30.37 -34.20 -16.45
C MET A 10 29.32 -33.24 -17.06
N VAL A 11 28.80 -33.54 -18.25
CA VAL A 11 27.72 -32.75 -18.87
C VAL A 11 26.38 -32.98 -18.18
N VAL A 12 26.09 -34.21 -17.72
CA VAL A 12 24.84 -34.52 -17.00
C VAL A 12 24.83 -33.93 -15.58
N ALA A 13 25.98 -33.86 -14.90
CA ALA A 13 26.07 -33.26 -13.56
C ALA A 13 25.99 -31.72 -13.58
N MET A 14 26.35 -31.07 -14.69
CA MET A 14 26.26 -29.60 -14.84
C MET A 14 24.88 -29.09 -15.27
N SER A 15 24.02 -29.96 -15.81
CA SER A 15 22.62 -29.63 -16.15
C SER A 15 21.63 -29.71 -14.97
N LEU A 16 22.09 -30.08 -13.78
CA LEU A 16 21.26 -30.19 -12.56
C LEU A 16 21.34 -28.96 -11.64
N LEU A 17 22.05 -27.91 -12.04
CA LEU A 17 22.16 -26.68 -11.27
C LEU A 17 21.32 -25.57 -11.92
N ALA A 18 20.38 -25.05 -11.14
CA ALA A 18 19.55 -23.88 -11.37
C ALA A 18 18.26 -24.06 -12.20
N VAL A 19 17.33 -24.87 -11.69
CA VAL A 19 15.93 -24.41 -11.65
C VAL A 19 15.68 -23.95 -10.22
N GLN A 20 16.13 -22.75 -9.89
CA GLN A 20 15.63 -22.05 -8.70
C GLN A 20 14.15 -21.77 -9.01
N PRO A 21 13.18 -22.20 -8.19
CA PRO A 21 11.84 -21.68 -8.34
C PRO A 21 11.93 -20.17 -8.16
N VAL A 22 11.65 -19.41 -9.21
CA VAL A 22 11.27 -18.01 -9.03
C VAL A 22 10.02 -18.09 -8.16
N ALA A 23 10.15 -17.76 -6.88
CA ALA A 23 9.00 -17.52 -6.04
C ALA A 23 8.27 -16.33 -6.67
N ALA A 24 7.25 -16.60 -7.47
CA ALA A 24 6.39 -15.60 -8.09
C ALA A 24 5.38 -15.09 -7.05
N GLY A 25 5.92 -14.56 -5.94
CA GLY A 25 5.14 -13.89 -4.91
C GLY A 25 4.97 -12.42 -5.23
N ALA A 26 3.94 -11.83 -4.65
CA ALA A 26 3.71 -10.39 -4.67
C ALA A 26 4.22 -9.75 -3.38
N THR A 27 4.60 -8.47 -3.46
CA THR A 27 4.67 -7.64 -2.26
C THR A 27 3.27 -7.19 -1.90
N THR A 28 2.88 -7.34 -0.65
CA THR A 28 1.55 -6.98 -0.16
C THR A 28 1.65 -5.99 0.98
N ALA A 29 0.63 -5.16 1.14
CA ALA A 29 0.55 -4.18 2.21
C ALA A 29 -0.87 -4.15 2.79
N ASN A 30 -0.99 -3.81 4.06
CA ASN A 30 -2.27 -3.44 4.66
C ASN A 30 -2.68 -2.00 4.26
N GLY A 31 -3.94 -1.67 4.49
CA GLY A 31 -4.53 -0.36 4.28
C GLY A 31 -5.81 -0.21 5.09
N TRP A 32 -6.41 0.97 5.02
CA TRP A 32 -7.69 1.26 5.68
C TRP A 32 -8.77 1.57 4.64
N TYR A 33 -10.01 1.23 4.95
CA TYR A 33 -11.21 1.57 4.18
C TYR A 33 -12.40 1.58 5.15
N GLU A 34 -13.14 2.71 5.25
CA GLU A 34 -14.33 2.86 6.11
C GLU A 34 -14.16 2.31 7.55
N GLY A 35 -12.98 2.53 8.16
CA GLY A 35 -12.69 2.02 9.50
C GLY A 35 -12.50 0.49 9.56
N GLU A 36 -12.14 -0.15 8.46
CA GLU A 36 -11.73 -1.56 8.40
C GLU A 36 -10.33 -1.71 7.79
N GLU A 37 -9.59 -2.71 8.26
CA GLU A 37 -8.30 -3.08 7.67
C GLU A 37 -8.50 -3.92 6.40
N ILE A 38 -7.82 -3.50 5.33
CA ILE A 38 -7.79 -4.20 4.03
C ILE A 38 -6.35 -4.59 3.66
N TYR A 39 -6.21 -5.45 2.65
CA TYR A 39 -4.91 -5.86 2.12
C TYR A 39 -4.89 -5.74 0.60
N TYR A 40 -3.76 -5.35 0.02
CA TYR A 40 -3.59 -5.22 -1.42
C TYR A 40 -2.18 -5.60 -1.88
N ILE A 41 -2.05 -5.88 -3.18
CA ILE A 41 -0.77 -6.14 -3.84
C ILE A 41 -0.17 -4.83 -4.31
N LEU A 42 1.14 -4.64 -4.17
CA LEU A 42 1.86 -3.51 -4.78
C LEU A 42 2.26 -3.86 -6.22
N GLY A 43 1.43 -3.44 -7.19
CA GLY A 43 1.62 -3.68 -8.63
C GLY A 43 2.49 -2.64 -9.34
N GLY A 44 2.81 -1.52 -8.68
CA GLY A 44 3.64 -0.44 -9.21
C GLY A 44 2.86 0.74 -9.79
N ILE A 45 3.59 1.69 -10.37
CA ILE A 45 3.05 2.93 -10.95
C ILE A 45 2.59 2.66 -12.38
N GLU A 46 1.43 3.21 -12.73
CA GLU A 46 0.84 3.18 -14.08
C GLU A 46 1.29 4.39 -14.91
N ASP A 47 1.40 4.22 -16.23
CA ASP A 47 1.76 5.29 -17.18
C ASP A 47 0.54 6.17 -17.56
N VAL A 48 -0.21 6.59 -16.54
CA VAL A 48 -1.37 7.48 -16.66
C VAL A 48 -1.45 8.41 -15.44
N THR A 49 -2.04 9.59 -15.62
CA THR A 49 -2.13 10.59 -14.55
C THR A 49 -3.41 10.52 -13.72
N GLN A 50 -4.43 9.83 -14.22
CA GLN A 50 -5.68 9.56 -13.51
C GLN A 50 -6.39 8.37 -14.17
N ARG A 51 -7.05 7.51 -13.38
CA ARG A 51 -7.82 6.38 -13.88
C ARG A 51 -8.92 5.97 -12.91
N GLY A 52 -10.17 5.98 -13.41
CA GLY A 52 -11.31 5.62 -12.58
C GLY A 52 -11.56 6.63 -11.45
N GLU A 53 -12.34 6.20 -10.47
CA GLU A 53 -12.79 7.01 -9.33
C GLU A 53 -12.12 6.59 -8.02
N ASN A 54 -11.30 5.53 -8.03
CA ASN A 54 -10.75 5.00 -6.80
C ASN A 54 -9.50 5.78 -6.38
N ASP A 55 -9.55 6.42 -5.22
CA ASP A 55 -8.46 7.19 -4.68
C ASP A 55 -7.74 6.46 -3.54
N LEU A 56 -6.44 6.76 -3.40
CA LEU A 56 -5.57 6.29 -2.32
C LEU A 56 -4.93 7.49 -1.63
N TYR A 57 -5.16 7.62 -0.33
CA TYR A 57 -4.64 8.69 0.50
C TYR A 57 -3.41 8.24 1.28
N LEU A 58 -2.31 8.96 1.09
CA LEU A 58 -1.00 8.69 1.66
C LEU A 58 -0.71 9.74 2.73
N ILE A 59 -0.77 9.35 4.01
CA ILE A 59 -0.61 10.30 5.12
C ILE A 59 0.87 10.60 5.35
N GLY A 60 1.31 11.81 4.98
CA GLY A 60 2.71 12.23 4.98
C GLY A 60 3.59 11.55 3.93
N GLY A 61 3.00 10.74 3.04
CA GLY A 61 3.71 9.92 2.05
C GLY A 61 3.33 8.44 2.14
N ASP A 62 3.87 7.64 1.21
CA ASP A 62 3.50 6.22 1.10
C ASP A 62 3.92 5.47 2.35
N ARG A 63 2.91 5.02 3.11
CA ARG A 63 3.11 4.24 4.34
C ARG A 63 4.10 4.88 5.32
N ALA A 64 4.17 6.21 5.37
CA ALA A 64 5.21 6.93 6.11
C ALA A 64 5.05 6.79 7.63
N PHE A 65 3.81 6.93 8.12
CA PHE A 65 3.47 6.94 9.56
C PHE A 65 2.28 6.04 9.91
N GLN A 66 1.54 5.58 8.91
CA GLN A 66 0.45 4.62 9.03
C GLN A 66 0.22 3.92 7.68
N ALA A 67 -0.69 2.96 7.62
CA ALA A 67 -1.16 2.39 6.36
C ALA A 67 -1.98 3.42 5.54
N ASN A 68 -1.94 3.30 4.22
CA ASN A 68 -2.68 4.20 3.31
C ASN A 68 -4.19 3.93 3.39
N VAL A 69 -5.02 4.94 3.08
CA VAL A 69 -6.48 4.86 3.15
C VAL A 69 -7.06 4.82 1.73
N ALA A 70 -7.85 3.81 1.41
CA ALA A 70 -8.47 3.63 0.10
C ALA A 70 -9.94 4.08 0.11
N GLU A 71 -10.43 4.62 -1.00
CA GLU A 71 -11.80 5.12 -1.12
C GLU A 71 -12.81 4.03 -1.47
N PHE A 72 -12.46 3.07 -2.33
CA PHE A 72 -13.36 1.98 -2.73
C PHE A 72 -12.67 0.62 -2.68
N ILE A 73 -13.46 -0.43 -2.43
CA ILE A 73 -13.03 -1.84 -2.40
C ILE A 73 -13.85 -2.72 -3.36
N PRO A 74 -13.40 -3.96 -3.68
CA PRO A 74 -14.11 -4.84 -4.60
C PRO A 74 -15.57 -5.09 -4.18
N GLY A 75 -16.50 -4.65 -5.03
CA GLY A 75 -17.94 -4.77 -4.79
C GLY A 75 -18.67 -3.45 -4.94
N GLU A 76 -17.98 -2.34 -4.74
CA GLU A 76 -18.50 -0.99 -4.99
C GLU A 76 -18.41 -0.56 -6.45
N ALA A 77 -19.27 0.39 -6.80
CA ALA A 77 -19.34 0.94 -8.16
C ALA A 77 -18.08 1.73 -8.54
N GLY A 78 -17.44 2.41 -7.59
CA GLY A 78 -16.22 3.20 -7.80
C GLY A 78 -14.94 2.36 -7.88
N TYR A 79 -15.00 1.07 -7.51
CA TYR A 79 -13.80 0.26 -7.39
C TYR A 79 -13.10 -0.01 -8.73
N SER A 80 -11.81 0.27 -8.72
CA SER A 80 -10.81 -0.12 -9.71
C SER A 80 -9.57 -0.58 -8.94
N PRO A 81 -8.78 -1.54 -9.45
CA PRO A 81 -7.48 -1.85 -8.86
C PRO A 81 -6.43 -0.78 -9.19
N HIS A 82 -6.75 0.21 -10.04
CA HIS A 82 -5.92 1.37 -10.31
C HIS A 82 -6.39 2.53 -9.44
N TRP A 83 -5.52 3.02 -8.56
CA TRP A 83 -5.86 4.01 -7.54
C TRP A 83 -5.14 5.33 -7.83
N ASN A 84 -5.86 6.46 -7.80
CA ASN A 84 -5.26 7.77 -7.93
C ASN A 84 -4.64 8.17 -6.58
N VAL A 85 -3.35 8.48 -6.60
CA VAL A 85 -2.59 8.84 -5.40
C VAL A 85 -2.91 10.28 -5.01
N ASN A 86 -3.25 10.47 -3.74
CA ASN A 86 -3.45 11.75 -3.07
C ASN A 86 -2.55 11.80 -1.83
N VAL A 87 -1.71 12.82 -1.70
CA VAL A 87 -0.78 12.94 -0.57
C VAL A 87 -1.33 13.93 0.45
N VAL A 88 -1.46 13.49 1.68
CA VAL A 88 -2.03 14.28 2.77
C VAL A 88 -0.91 14.90 3.59
N HIS A 89 -1.00 16.20 3.82
CA HIS A 89 -0.06 16.99 4.61
C HIS A 89 -0.79 17.74 5.73
N THR A 90 -0.09 18.03 6.82
CA THR A 90 -0.57 18.96 7.83
C THR A 90 -0.68 20.36 7.23
N ALA A 91 -1.80 21.05 7.48
CA ALA A 91 -2.00 22.40 6.94
C ALA A 91 -1.01 23.42 7.56
N PRO A 92 -0.67 24.52 6.87
CA PRO A 92 0.25 25.53 7.39
C PRO A 92 -0.21 26.11 8.73
N GLY A 93 0.63 25.96 9.77
CA GLY A 93 0.35 26.46 11.11
C GLY A 93 -0.51 25.55 11.99
N VAL A 94 -0.91 24.38 11.46
CA VAL A 94 -1.57 23.30 12.21
C VAL A 94 -0.52 22.31 12.71
N THR A 95 -0.79 21.67 13.83
CA THR A 95 0.05 20.62 14.41
C THR A 95 -0.70 19.30 14.52
N LEU A 96 0.02 18.19 14.70
CA LEU A 96 -0.57 16.88 15.00
C LEU A 96 -1.53 16.96 16.21
N ALA A 97 -1.21 17.75 17.22
CA ALA A 97 -2.06 17.91 18.40
C ALA A 97 -3.42 18.54 18.06
N ASP A 98 -3.48 19.45 17.08
CA ASP A 98 -4.73 20.05 16.61
C ASP A 98 -5.59 19.01 15.87
N ILE A 99 -4.96 18.14 15.07
CA ILE A 99 -5.65 17.03 14.38
C ILE A 99 -6.17 16.01 15.40
N LEU A 100 -5.33 15.60 16.36
CA LEU A 100 -5.71 14.66 17.43
C LEU A 100 -6.83 15.17 18.34
N ALA A 101 -7.02 16.50 18.43
CA ALA A 101 -8.12 17.11 19.16
C ALA A 101 -9.41 17.24 18.33
N SER A 102 -9.35 16.92 17.04
CA SER A 102 -10.49 16.99 16.12
C SER A 102 -11.35 15.72 16.18
N PRO A 103 -12.59 15.75 15.66
CA PRO A 103 -13.45 14.56 15.62
C PRO A 103 -13.13 13.60 14.46
N PHE A 104 -12.14 13.91 13.62
CA PHE A 104 -11.84 13.18 12.37
C PHE A 104 -10.73 12.14 12.52
N VAL A 105 -10.25 11.90 13.73
CA VAL A 105 -9.25 10.86 13.96
C VAL A 105 -9.91 9.51 14.13
N SER A 106 -9.22 8.43 13.73
CA SER A 106 -9.76 7.08 13.86
C SER A 106 -10.28 6.84 15.29
N ALA A 107 -11.57 6.56 15.39
CA ALA A 107 -12.20 6.22 16.66
C ALA A 107 -11.92 4.77 17.09
N HIS A 108 -11.53 3.92 16.14
CA HIS A 108 -11.44 2.47 16.30
C HIS A 108 -10.01 1.99 16.46
N TYR A 109 -9.04 2.64 15.81
CA TYR A 109 -7.65 2.20 15.70
C TYR A 109 -6.70 3.30 16.19
N PRO A 110 -6.25 3.26 17.46
CA PRO A 110 -5.34 4.29 17.99
C PRO A 110 -3.98 4.36 17.28
N GLU A 111 -3.62 3.34 16.50
CA GLU A 111 -2.46 3.30 15.62
C GLU A 111 -2.64 4.04 14.29
N ALA A 112 -3.88 4.35 13.90
CA ALA A 112 -4.20 5.10 12.69
C ALA A 112 -4.64 6.52 13.07
N LEU A 113 -4.05 7.53 12.42
CA LEU A 113 -4.56 8.89 12.48
C LEU A 113 -5.88 9.00 11.71
N PHE A 114 -5.93 8.42 10.51
CA PHE A 114 -7.12 8.34 9.66
C PHE A 114 -7.29 6.91 9.15
N ASP A 115 -8.50 6.38 9.22
CA ASP A 115 -8.90 5.06 8.70
C ASP A 115 -10.10 5.12 7.73
N ASP A 116 -10.56 6.34 7.41
CA ASP A 116 -11.66 6.62 6.49
C ASP A 116 -11.33 7.85 5.61
N VAL A 117 -11.73 7.79 4.34
CA VAL A 117 -11.61 8.91 3.40
C VAL A 117 -12.56 10.04 3.77
N GLU A 118 -13.75 9.75 4.30
CA GLU A 118 -14.70 10.79 4.73
C GLU A 118 -14.06 11.72 5.78
N ASP A 119 -13.39 11.15 6.79
CA ASP A 119 -12.68 11.89 7.82
C ASP A 119 -11.51 12.72 7.27
N ILE A 120 -10.76 12.20 6.29
CA ILE A 120 -9.69 12.96 5.63
C ILE A 120 -10.29 14.18 4.92
N LEU A 121 -11.36 14.01 4.16
CA LEU A 121 -11.98 15.10 3.41
C LEU A 121 -12.60 16.15 4.34
N ASP A 122 -13.21 15.72 5.44
CA ASP A 122 -13.75 16.63 6.45
C ASP A 122 -12.64 17.38 7.20
N ALA A 123 -11.51 16.72 7.51
CA ALA A 123 -10.33 17.36 8.08
C ALA A 123 -9.72 18.41 7.13
N GLN A 124 -9.72 18.13 5.82
CA GLN A 124 -9.32 19.11 4.80
C GLN A 124 -10.29 20.30 4.77
N ALA A 125 -11.59 20.05 4.78
CA ALA A 125 -12.62 21.09 4.80
C ALA A 125 -12.54 21.97 6.06
N ALA A 126 -12.13 21.39 7.19
CA ALA A 126 -11.86 22.08 8.45
C ALA A 126 -10.52 22.87 8.44
N GLY A 127 -9.70 22.73 7.40
CA GLY A 127 -8.41 23.40 7.28
C GLY A 127 -7.31 22.82 8.16
N LEU A 128 -7.45 21.56 8.61
CA LEU A 128 -6.46 20.87 9.44
C LEU A 128 -5.35 20.23 8.59
N ILE A 129 -5.69 19.81 7.39
CA ILE A 129 -4.77 19.20 6.42
C ILE A 129 -4.90 19.85 5.05
N THR A 130 -3.94 19.56 4.17
CA THR A 130 -3.99 19.84 2.74
C THR A 130 -3.76 18.54 1.96
N ILE A 131 -4.31 18.46 0.75
CA ILE A 131 -4.19 17.29 -0.10
C ILE A 131 -3.56 17.69 -1.43
N ASP A 132 -2.44 17.05 -1.75
CA ASP A 132 -1.74 17.21 -3.01
C ASP A 132 -2.13 16.10 -3.98
N HIS A 133 -2.42 16.48 -5.23
CA HIS A 133 -2.79 15.57 -6.32
C HIS A 133 -1.62 15.45 -7.32
N PRO A 134 -0.65 14.55 -7.10
CA PRO A 134 0.54 14.43 -7.94
C PRO A 134 0.26 13.96 -9.37
N GLY A 135 -0.95 13.47 -9.67
CA GLY A 135 -1.26 12.86 -10.96
C GLY A 135 -0.52 11.54 -11.15
N VAL A 136 -0.46 10.73 -10.08
CA VAL A 136 0.15 9.39 -10.08
C VAL A 136 -0.96 8.37 -9.88
N VAL A 137 -0.92 7.28 -10.64
CA VAL A 137 -1.83 6.15 -10.49
C VAL A 137 -1.01 4.91 -10.15
N VAL A 138 -1.49 4.11 -9.20
CA VAL A 138 -0.86 2.85 -8.78
C VAL A 138 -1.78 1.67 -9.01
N LEU A 139 -1.22 0.50 -9.34
CA LEU A 139 -1.96 -0.76 -9.44
C LEU A 139 -1.93 -1.47 -8.08
N CYS A 140 -3.04 -1.45 -7.37
CA CYS A 140 -3.21 -2.01 -6.03
C CYS A 140 -4.48 -2.88 -5.92
N PRO A 141 -4.53 -4.08 -6.53
CA PRO A 141 -5.70 -4.93 -6.37
C PRO A 141 -5.83 -5.41 -4.92
N VAL A 142 -7.02 -5.18 -4.33
CA VAL A 142 -7.38 -5.67 -3.00
C VAL A 142 -7.49 -7.19 -3.01
N ILE A 143 -6.97 -7.81 -1.96
CA ILE A 143 -6.97 -9.25 -1.71
C ILE A 143 -7.39 -9.53 -0.27
N SER A 144 -7.79 -10.77 0.01
CA SER A 144 -8.02 -11.20 1.39
C SER A 144 -6.72 -11.21 2.19
N LYS A 145 -6.79 -11.00 3.52
CA LYS A 145 -5.67 -11.22 4.46
C LYS A 145 -4.95 -12.55 4.26
N LYS A 146 -5.70 -13.66 4.14
CA LYS A 146 -5.13 -15.00 3.84
C LYS A 146 -4.31 -15.03 2.54
N GLY A 147 -4.69 -14.20 1.56
CA GLY A 147 -3.97 -14.02 0.31
C GLY A 147 -2.70 -13.21 0.49
N ALA A 148 -2.73 -12.17 1.34
CA ALA A 148 -1.56 -11.37 1.67
C ALA A 148 -0.50 -12.21 2.39
N GLU A 149 -0.92 -12.96 3.41
CA GLU A 149 -0.07 -13.86 4.21
C GLU A 149 0.29 -15.19 3.48
N ALA A 150 -0.13 -15.36 2.23
CA ALA A 150 0.04 -16.62 1.52
C ALA A 150 1.54 -16.94 1.31
N PRO A 151 1.97 -18.21 1.48
CA PRO A 151 3.35 -18.59 1.26
C PRO A 151 3.86 -18.17 -0.13
N GLY A 152 4.95 -17.42 -0.14
CA GLY A 152 5.55 -16.85 -1.34
C GLY A 152 5.40 -15.34 -1.43
N ASN A 153 4.35 -14.76 -0.86
CA ASN A 153 4.20 -13.30 -0.78
C ASN A 153 5.12 -12.71 0.29
N THR A 154 5.43 -11.42 0.14
CA THR A 154 6.20 -10.63 1.10
C THR A 154 5.33 -9.49 1.60
N GLU A 155 4.86 -9.60 2.83
CA GLU A 155 4.09 -8.57 3.49
C GLU A 155 5.00 -7.44 4.00
N LEU A 156 4.60 -6.19 3.74
CA LEU A 156 5.26 -5.03 4.31
C LEU A 156 4.94 -4.90 5.80
N SER A 157 5.90 -4.34 6.54
CA SER A 157 5.73 -4.04 7.97
C SER A 157 4.49 -3.17 8.22
N GLU A 158 3.72 -3.55 9.23
CA GLU A 158 2.64 -2.75 9.84
C GLU A 158 3.14 -1.95 11.05
N GLU A 159 4.42 -2.07 11.41
CA GLU A 159 5.07 -1.21 12.40
C GLU A 159 5.48 0.11 11.73
N PHE A 160 4.92 1.22 12.22
CA PHE A 160 5.19 2.56 11.73
C PHE A 160 5.92 3.41 12.78
N PRO A 161 6.77 4.36 12.34
CA PRO A 161 7.30 5.38 13.24
C PRO A 161 6.15 6.27 13.77
N PRO A 162 6.33 6.91 14.95
CA PRO A 162 5.35 7.88 15.43
C PRO A 162 5.24 9.07 14.48
N PHE A 163 4.06 9.68 14.43
CA PHE A 163 3.85 10.92 13.68
C PHE A 163 4.73 12.05 14.22
N PRO A 164 5.35 12.86 13.34
CA PRO A 164 5.96 14.12 13.71
C PRO A 164 4.89 15.17 14.07
N ASP A 165 5.30 16.31 14.62
CA ASP A 165 4.40 17.44 14.93
C ASP A 165 3.70 18.00 13.68
N ALA A 166 4.29 17.84 12.49
CA ALA A 166 3.71 18.14 11.18
C ALA A 166 4.36 17.25 10.12
N PHE A 167 3.59 16.88 9.09
CA PHE A 167 3.98 15.97 8.00
C PHE A 167 3.52 16.49 6.63
#